data_AF-A0A6H5HQY7-F1
#
_entry.id   AF-A0A6H5HQY7-F1
#
_cell.length_a   1.000
_cell.length_b   1.000
_cell.length_c   1.000
_cell.angle_alpha   90.00
_cell.angle_beta   90.00
_cell.angle_gamma   90.00
#
_symmetry.space_group_name_H-M   'P 1'
#
loop_
_entity.id
_entity.type
_entity.pdbx_description
1 polymer ?
#
loop_
_entity_poly.entity_id
_entity_poly.type
_entity_poly.pdbx_seq_one_letter_code
_entity_poly.pdbx_strand_id
1 'polypeptide(L)'
;MAGTGRIVDNEMVEGLDVWYLRRTALWEMLNVYRETGKKNYVWWIYSFITYGFCFPIILSSLLGPFFVEKDLEGMTLTLLNPLTTVQMVVKFQLCLWTGLESQSKLLNLMKKDFLTCIPPEKKARAEEILRESGREATFVANIALFINLLTVNTWNIIPILRSEFFHESLGIKFFGKPSGHNKILGFWWPGDIDETPESQLIYIYEFGICSYVGLFITLIEALIAQNIIMLTAHLKVLIFLIREIKSTESCESELLT
;
A
#
# COMPACT_ATOMS: atom_id res chain seq x y z
N MET A 1 17.08 -4.08 25.67
CA MET A 1 16.79 -4.24 24.22
C MET A 1 15.46 -4.98 24.13
N ALA A 2 14.38 -4.29 23.75
CA ALA A 2 13.06 -4.91 23.68
C ALA A 2 13.05 -5.99 22.59
N GLY A 3 12.68 -7.22 22.97
CA GLY A 3 12.69 -8.37 22.08
C GLY A 3 11.85 -8.11 20.85
N THR A 4 12.48 -8.14 19.68
CA THR A 4 11.81 -8.11 18.37
C THR A 4 11.20 -9.47 18.06
N GLY A 5 10.48 -10.08 19.01
CA GLY A 5 9.68 -11.27 18.74
C GLY A 5 8.54 -10.96 17.77
N ARG A 6 7.96 -12.02 17.20
CA ARG A 6 6.71 -11.95 16.43
C ARG A 6 5.62 -11.23 17.21
N ILE A 7 4.85 -10.42 16.50
CA ILE A 7 3.72 -9.70 17.09
C ILE A 7 2.52 -10.64 17.03
N VAL A 8 2.01 -10.98 18.20
CA VAL A 8 0.81 -11.81 18.36
C VAL A 8 -0.42 -10.92 18.54
N ASP A 9 -1.59 -11.39 18.11
CA ASP A 9 -2.83 -10.61 18.07
C ASP A 9 -3.24 -10.01 19.42
N ASN A 10 -2.95 -10.72 20.50
CA ASN A 10 -3.21 -10.27 21.87
C ASN A 10 -2.33 -9.07 22.28
N GLU A 11 -1.15 -8.91 21.68
CA GLU A 11 -0.24 -7.80 21.94
C GLU A 11 -0.60 -6.53 21.15
N MET A 12 -1.45 -6.64 20.12
CA MET A 12 -1.82 -5.50 19.26
C MET A 12 -2.85 -4.60 19.92
N VAL A 13 -2.78 -3.29 19.67
CA VAL A 13 -3.76 -2.31 20.16
C VAL A 13 -5.18 -2.71 19.80
N GLU A 14 -6.10 -2.61 20.77
CA GLU A 14 -7.50 -3.01 20.56
C GLU A 14 -8.16 -2.16 19.48
N GLY A 15 -8.89 -2.80 18.58
CA GLY A 15 -9.52 -2.11 17.44
C GLY A 15 -8.59 -1.81 16.28
N LEU A 16 -7.29 -2.12 16.38
CA LEU A 16 -6.39 -2.17 15.23
C LEU A 16 -6.53 -3.52 14.53
N ASP A 17 -6.93 -3.50 13.26
CA ASP A 17 -6.97 -4.68 12.40
C ASP A 17 -5.96 -4.55 11.24
N VAL A 18 -5.17 -5.61 11.06
CA VAL A 18 -4.15 -5.76 10.01
C VAL A 18 -4.53 -6.88 9.04
N TRP A 19 -5.82 -7.22 8.95
CA TRP A 19 -6.35 -8.27 8.07
C TRP A 19 -5.81 -8.20 6.64
N TYR A 20 -5.69 -7.00 6.06
CA TYR A 20 -5.19 -6.82 4.71
C TYR A 20 -3.73 -7.28 4.53
N LEU A 21 -2.89 -7.09 5.56
CA LEU A 21 -1.50 -7.59 5.57
C LEU A 21 -1.45 -9.10 5.76
N ARG A 22 -2.40 -9.68 6.50
CA ARG A 22 -2.48 -11.14 6.70
C ARG A 22 -2.87 -11.84 5.42
N ARG A 23 -3.91 -11.34 4.75
CA ARG A 23 -4.41 -11.91 3.49
C ARG A 23 -3.37 -11.89 2.37
N THR A 24 -2.47 -10.90 2.41
CA THR A 24 -1.41 -10.71 1.42
C THR A 24 -0.07 -11.32 1.86
N ALA A 25 -0.04 -12.12 2.93
CA ALA A 25 1.18 -12.72 3.49
C ALA A 25 2.32 -11.74 3.86
N LEU A 26 2.10 -10.42 3.73
CA LEU A 26 3.05 -9.37 4.12
C LEU A 26 3.25 -9.37 5.65
N TRP A 27 2.19 -9.66 6.40
CA TRP A 27 2.28 -9.80 7.86
C TRP A 27 3.21 -10.94 8.28
N GLU A 28 3.12 -12.09 7.60
CA GLU A 28 3.99 -13.23 7.87
C GLU A 28 5.43 -12.94 7.50
N MET A 29 5.64 -12.28 6.35
CA MET A 29 6.97 -11.85 5.91
C MET A 29 7.66 -10.96 6.94
N LEU A 30 6.94 -9.97 7.48
CA LEU A 30 7.48 -9.03 8.48
C LEU A 30 7.74 -9.73 9.82
N ASN A 31 6.85 -10.62 10.26
CA ASN A 31 7.03 -11.36 11.52
C ASN A 31 8.18 -12.38 11.45
N VAL A 32 8.31 -13.13 10.36
CA VAL A 32 9.42 -14.09 10.19
C VAL A 32 10.76 -13.36 10.18
N TYR A 33 10.83 -12.18 9.56
CA TYR A 33 12.05 -11.39 9.62
C TYR A 33 12.35 -10.87 11.03
N ARG A 34 11.34 -10.46 11.79
CA ARG A 34 11.51 -10.06 13.20
C ARG A 34 12.09 -11.18 14.05
N GLU A 35 11.60 -12.41 13.88
CA GLU A 35 12.07 -13.59 14.63
C GLU A 35 13.47 -14.05 14.20
N THR A 36 13.76 -14.09 12.90
CA THR A 36 14.96 -14.77 12.37
C THR A 36 16.05 -13.82 11.90
N GLY A 37 15.73 -12.54 11.69
CA GLY A 37 16.59 -11.56 11.02
C GLY A 37 16.86 -11.87 9.54
N LYS A 38 16.18 -12.87 8.97
CA LYS A 38 16.43 -13.37 7.61
C LYS A 38 15.19 -13.18 6.73
N LYS A 39 15.44 -13.00 5.42
CA LYS A 39 14.39 -12.88 4.40
C LYS A 39 13.78 -14.26 4.13
N ASN A 40 12.46 -14.37 4.20
CA ASN A 40 11.71 -15.62 3.99
C ASN A 40 11.57 -15.96 2.49
N TYR A 41 11.25 -17.21 2.16
CA TYR A 41 10.89 -17.65 0.80
C TYR A 41 9.74 -16.84 0.20
N VAL A 42 8.74 -16.45 1.01
CA VAL A 42 7.63 -15.58 0.56
C VAL A 42 8.15 -14.28 -0.04
N TRP A 43 9.19 -13.69 0.53
CA TRP A 43 9.81 -12.48 0.00
C TRP A 43 10.47 -12.70 -1.37
N TRP A 44 11.09 -13.87 -1.58
CA TRP A 44 11.65 -14.24 -2.88
C TRP A 44 10.57 -14.41 -3.94
N ILE A 45 9.42 -15.00 -3.60
CA ILE A 45 8.27 -15.09 -4.50
C ILE A 45 7.81 -13.69 -4.91
N TYR A 46 7.58 -12.79 -3.93
CA TYR A 46 7.16 -11.42 -4.21
C TYR A 46 8.18 -10.66 -5.06
N SER A 47 9.47 -10.87 -4.82
CA SER A 47 10.54 -10.26 -5.61
C SER A 47 10.52 -10.78 -7.04
N PHE A 48 10.39 -12.10 -7.23
CA PHE A 48 10.34 -12.72 -8.54
C PHE A 48 9.11 -12.27 -9.35
N ILE A 49 7.93 -12.21 -8.71
CA ILE A 49 6.72 -11.68 -9.34
C ILE A 49 6.91 -10.21 -9.71
N THR A 50 7.41 -9.40 -8.77
CA THR A 50 7.60 -7.96 -8.99
C THR A 50 8.58 -7.69 -10.14
N TYR A 51 9.75 -8.30 -10.15
CA TYR A 51 10.71 -8.08 -11.23
C TYR A 51 10.26 -8.75 -12.53
N GLY A 52 9.69 -9.96 -12.48
CA GLY A 52 9.24 -10.68 -13.67
C GLY A 52 8.11 -9.97 -14.41
N PHE A 53 7.13 -9.41 -13.68
CA PHE A 53 6.03 -8.66 -14.29
C PHE A 53 6.39 -7.21 -14.58
N CYS A 54 7.20 -6.52 -13.76
CA CYS A 54 7.53 -5.12 -14.05
C CYS A 54 8.58 -4.97 -15.16
N PHE A 55 9.46 -5.96 -15.35
CA PHE A 55 10.56 -5.85 -16.30
C PHE A 55 10.10 -5.66 -17.76
N PRO A 56 9.13 -6.42 -18.30
CA PRO A 56 8.64 -6.20 -19.67
C PRO A 56 8.06 -4.80 -19.85
N ILE A 57 7.33 -4.27 -18.86
CA ILE A 57 6.77 -2.91 -18.94
C ILE A 57 7.88 -1.86 -18.97
N ILE A 58 8.86 -1.97 -18.08
CA ILE A 58 9.98 -1.03 -18.03
C ILE A 58 10.75 -1.08 -19.35
N LEU A 59 10.98 -2.26 -19.91
CA LEU A 59 11.66 -2.43 -21.19
C LEU A 59 10.84 -1.81 -22.35
N SER A 60 9.55 -2.12 -22.45
CA SER A 60 8.64 -1.54 -23.45
C SER A 60 8.55 -0.02 -23.31
N SER A 61 8.60 0.51 -22.09
CA SER A 61 8.57 1.95 -21.82
C SER A 61 9.86 2.66 -22.18
N LEU A 62 11.01 2.01 -22.01
CA LEU A 62 12.32 2.55 -22.38
C LEU A 62 12.53 2.52 -23.89
N LEU A 63 12.06 1.46 -24.55
CA LEU A 63 12.21 1.27 -25.99
C LEU A 63 11.10 1.96 -26.79
N GLY A 64 9.89 2.05 -26.24
CA GLY A 64 8.69 2.61 -26.89
C GLY A 64 8.89 4.00 -27.51
N PRO A 65 9.55 4.97 -26.84
CA PRO A 65 9.82 6.29 -27.42
C PRO A 65 10.66 6.27 -28.71
N PHE A 66 11.39 5.17 -29.00
CA PHE A 66 12.15 5.03 -30.23
C PHE A 66 11.31 4.45 -31.40
N PHE A 67 10.16 3.85 -31.10
CA PHE A 67 9.30 3.15 -32.07
C PHE A 67 7.92 3.80 -32.27
N VAL A 68 7.49 4.69 -31.37
CA VAL A 68 6.21 5.41 -31.47
C VAL A 68 6.39 6.72 -32.24
N GLU A 69 5.43 7.03 -33.13
CA GLU A 69 5.40 8.28 -33.87
C GLU A 69 5.37 9.51 -32.93
N LYS A 70 6.00 10.61 -33.36
CA LYS A 70 6.28 11.80 -32.54
C LYS A 70 5.03 12.64 -32.23
N ASP A 71 4.03 12.06 -31.58
CA ASP A 71 2.94 12.80 -30.96
C ASP A 71 3.24 13.05 -29.47
N LEU A 72 3.12 14.31 -29.04
CA LEU A 72 3.45 14.75 -27.70
C LEU A 72 2.53 14.10 -26.65
N GLU A 73 1.27 13.84 -27.04
CA GLU A 73 0.28 13.16 -26.20
C GLU A 73 0.66 11.68 -25.98
N GLY A 74 1.04 10.98 -27.05
CA GLY A 74 1.51 9.59 -26.98
C GLY A 74 2.80 9.44 -26.17
N MET A 75 3.74 10.38 -26.31
CA MET A 75 4.96 10.42 -25.49
C MET A 75 4.66 10.62 -24.00
N THR A 76 3.69 11.47 -23.67
CA THR A 76 3.29 11.73 -22.28
C THR A 76 2.70 10.48 -21.63
N LEU A 77 1.85 9.74 -22.34
CA LEU A 77 1.30 8.46 -21.85
C LEU A 77 2.38 7.37 -21.72
N THR A 78 3.32 7.33 -22.67
CA THR A 78 4.46 6.40 -22.64
C THR A 78 5.39 6.69 -21.46
N LEU A 79 5.47 7.95 -20.99
CA LEU A 79 6.30 8.35 -19.85
C LEU A 79 5.58 8.26 -18.49
N LEU A 80 4.27 8.52 -18.42
CA LEU A 80 3.50 8.54 -17.16
C LEU A 80 3.17 7.14 -16.64
N ASN A 81 2.74 6.23 -17.51
CA ASN A 81 2.37 4.87 -17.13
C ASN A 81 3.50 4.07 -16.43
N PRO A 82 4.77 4.13 -16.88
CA PRO A 82 5.87 3.40 -16.25
C PRO A 82 6.26 4.01 -14.91
N LEU A 83 5.98 5.30 -14.65
CA LEU A 83 6.29 5.91 -13.36
C LEU A 83 5.56 5.21 -12.21
N THR A 84 4.33 4.73 -12.43
CA THR A 84 3.61 3.93 -11.42
C THR A 84 4.29 2.58 -11.16
N THR A 85 4.82 1.96 -12.21
CA THR A 85 5.57 0.70 -12.10
C THR A 85 6.92 0.92 -11.41
N VAL A 86 7.61 2.01 -11.74
CA VAL A 86 8.84 2.45 -11.07
C VAL A 86 8.57 2.77 -9.61
N GLN A 87 7.47 3.46 -9.28
CA GLN A 87 7.07 3.74 -7.91
C GLN A 87 6.89 2.44 -7.10
N MET A 88 6.30 1.41 -7.69
CA MET A 88 6.17 0.11 -7.05
C MET A 88 7.54 -0.55 -6.81
N VAL A 89 8.40 -0.60 -7.83
CA VAL A 89 9.76 -1.18 -7.69
C VAL A 89 10.56 -0.43 -6.63
N VAL A 90 10.51 0.90 -6.63
CA VAL A 90 11.19 1.75 -5.64
C VAL A 90 10.63 1.52 -4.24
N LYS A 91 9.31 1.50 -4.07
CA LYS A 91 8.69 1.23 -2.76
C LYS A 91 8.96 -0.20 -2.28
N PHE A 92 8.91 -1.18 -3.15
CA PHE A 92 9.27 -2.57 -2.84
C PHE A 92 10.73 -2.63 -2.35
N GLN A 93 11.65 -2.02 -3.08
CA GLN A 93 13.06 -2.04 -2.74
C GLN A 93 13.35 -1.25 -1.46
N LEU A 94 12.85 -0.03 -1.33
CA LEU A 94 13.09 0.81 -0.16
C LEU A 94 12.40 0.27 1.09
N CYS A 95 11.14 -0.15 1.01
CA CYS A 95 10.39 -0.60 2.18
C CYS A 95 10.73 -2.03 2.59
N LEU A 96 10.93 -2.95 1.63
CA LEU A 96 11.10 -4.38 1.92
C LEU A 96 12.50 -4.93 1.67
N TRP A 97 13.36 -4.27 0.88
CA TRP A 97 14.73 -4.75 0.69
C TRP A 97 15.70 -4.15 1.68
N THR A 98 15.72 -2.82 1.79
CA THR A 98 16.66 -2.07 2.65
C THR A 98 16.02 -1.59 3.95
N GLY A 99 14.74 -1.22 3.91
CA GLY A 99 14.01 -0.68 5.06
C GLY A 99 13.34 -1.70 5.97
N LEU A 100 13.50 -3.01 5.71
CA LEU A 100 12.70 -4.03 6.39
C LEU A 100 13.01 -4.11 7.90
N GLU A 101 14.24 -3.80 8.31
CA GLU A 101 14.58 -3.64 9.73
C GLU A 101 13.86 -2.44 10.36
N SER A 102 13.87 -1.29 9.70
CA SER A 102 13.18 -0.08 10.18
C SER A 102 11.66 -0.30 10.23
N GLN A 103 11.07 -0.89 9.20
CA GLN A 103 9.65 -1.24 9.18
C GLN A 103 9.31 -2.23 10.29
N SER A 104 10.15 -3.24 10.49
CA SER A 104 10.00 -4.18 11.59
C SER A 104 10.01 -3.46 12.94
N LYS A 105 10.92 -2.50 13.17
CA LYS A 105 10.94 -1.71 14.41
C LYS A 105 9.69 -0.83 14.55
N LEU A 106 9.24 -0.21 13.46
CA LEU A 106 8.03 0.64 13.46
C LEU A 106 6.78 -0.14 13.82
N LEU A 107 6.67 -1.42 13.46
CA LEU A 107 5.56 -2.28 13.89
C LEU A 107 5.43 -2.40 15.41
N ASN A 108 6.47 -2.10 16.20
CA ASN A 108 6.33 -2.05 17.66
C ASN A 108 5.34 -0.98 18.12
N LEU A 109 5.09 0.06 17.31
CA LEU A 109 4.05 1.07 17.58
C LEU A 109 2.64 0.48 17.61
N MET A 110 2.44 -0.67 16.97
CA MET A 110 1.16 -1.38 16.97
C MET A 110 0.92 -2.17 18.27
N LYS A 111 1.92 -2.28 19.16
CA LYS A 111 1.78 -2.99 20.44
C LYS A 111 1.08 -2.13 21.49
N LYS A 112 0.24 -2.76 22.32
CA LYS A 112 -0.42 -2.13 23.49
C LYS A 112 0.62 -1.56 24.47
N ASP A 113 1.66 -2.33 24.76
CA ASP A 113 2.67 -2.00 25.78
C ASP A 113 3.88 -1.24 25.21
N PHE A 114 3.71 -0.49 24.11
CA PHE A 114 4.81 0.29 23.54
C PHE A 114 5.39 1.31 24.55
N LEU A 115 4.51 1.97 25.33
CA LEU A 115 4.89 2.81 26.45
C LEU A 115 4.83 2.01 27.75
N THR A 116 5.96 1.43 28.17
CA THR A 116 6.05 0.58 29.37
C THR A 116 5.87 1.35 30.69
N CYS A 117 5.92 2.68 30.67
CA CYS A 117 5.98 3.53 31.86
C CYS A 117 4.61 4.09 32.28
N ILE A 118 3.49 3.50 31.85
CA ILE A 118 2.15 3.99 32.19
C ILE A 118 1.78 3.52 33.62
N PRO A 119 1.45 4.42 34.56
CA PRO A 119 0.98 4.05 35.90
C PRO A 119 -0.32 3.22 35.82
N PRO A 120 -0.53 2.21 36.69
CA PRO A 120 -1.72 1.35 36.65
C PRO A 120 -3.04 2.13 36.69
N GLU A 121 -3.09 3.21 37.47
CA GLU A 121 -4.25 4.07 37.66
C GLU A 121 -4.68 4.82 36.39
N LYS A 122 -3.72 5.09 35.50
CA LYS A 122 -3.92 5.87 34.26
C LYS A 122 -4.02 4.98 33.02
N LYS A 123 -3.87 3.66 33.19
CA LYS A 123 -3.84 2.67 32.11
C LYS A 123 -5.15 2.63 31.32
N ALA A 124 -6.30 2.63 32.01
CA ALA A 124 -7.61 2.55 31.35
C ALA A 124 -7.85 3.71 30.36
N ARG A 125 -7.48 4.93 30.74
CA ARG A 125 -7.66 6.13 29.89
C ARG A 125 -6.64 6.17 28.73
N ALA A 126 -5.42 5.69 28.95
CA ALA A 126 -4.44 5.53 27.89
C ALA A 126 -4.87 4.46 26.87
N GLU A 127 -5.40 3.33 27.34
CA GLU A 127 -5.96 2.27 26.49
C GLU A 127 -7.15 2.76 25.67
N GLU A 128 -8.01 3.62 26.23
CA GLU A 128 -9.12 4.22 25.49
C GLU A 128 -8.64 5.08 24.31
N ILE A 129 -7.65 5.97 24.54
CA ILE A 129 -7.04 6.80 23.48
C ILE A 129 -6.43 5.93 22.37
N LEU A 130 -5.72 4.87 22.76
CA LEU A 130 -5.10 3.94 21.82
C LEU A 130 -6.16 3.16 21.03
N ARG A 131 -7.25 2.73 21.68
CA ARG A 131 -8.35 1.99 21.06
C ARG A 131 -9.10 2.83 20.02
N GLU A 132 -9.40 4.08 20.34
CA GLU A 132 -10.03 5.01 19.40
C GLU A 132 -9.14 5.24 18.18
N SER A 133 -7.85 5.49 18.41
CA SER A 133 -6.89 5.70 17.33
C SER A 133 -6.66 4.43 16.49
N GLY A 134 -6.69 3.25 17.11
CA GLY A 134 -6.59 1.96 16.41
C GLY A 134 -7.78 1.70 15.48
N ARG A 135 -9.00 2.06 15.92
CA ARG A 135 -10.20 2.01 15.06
C ARG A 135 -10.10 2.99 13.90
N GLU A 136 -9.65 4.21 14.15
CA GLU A 136 -9.43 5.22 13.11
C GLU A 136 -8.39 4.74 12.07
N ALA A 137 -7.26 4.20 12.53
CA ALA A 137 -6.23 3.63 11.65
C ALA A 137 -6.75 2.50 10.76
N THR A 138 -7.58 1.61 11.33
CA THR A 138 -8.22 0.52 10.59
C THR A 138 -9.21 1.04 9.57
N PHE A 139 -10.04 2.01 9.96
CA PHE A 139 -11.03 2.63 9.08
C PHE A 139 -10.37 3.31 7.87
N VAL A 140 -9.34 4.12 8.10
CA VAL A 140 -8.58 4.80 7.04
C VAL A 140 -7.93 3.80 6.10
N ALA A 141 -7.29 2.75 6.63
CA ALA A 141 -6.67 1.71 5.81
C ALA A 141 -7.70 0.97 4.91
N ASN A 142 -8.86 0.62 5.48
CA ASN A 142 -9.92 -0.07 4.73
C ASN A 142 -10.54 0.82 3.64
N ILE A 143 -10.77 2.10 3.93
CA ILE A 143 -11.26 3.06 2.92
C ILE A 143 -10.25 3.23 1.80
N ALA A 144 -8.96 3.40 2.13
CA ALA A 144 -7.91 3.55 1.13
C ALA A 144 -7.85 2.33 0.20
N LEU A 145 -7.92 1.12 0.76
CA LEU A 145 -7.98 -0.13 -0.02
C LEU A 145 -9.23 -0.21 -0.90
N PHE A 146 -10.40 0.16 -0.36
CA PHE A 146 -11.65 0.12 -1.10
C PHE A 146 -11.67 1.12 -2.27
N ILE A 147 -11.29 2.38 -2.04
CA ILE A 147 -11.21 3.40 -3.08
C ILE A 147 -10.22 2.98 -4.15
N ASN A 148 -9.05 2.45 -3.77
CA ASN A 148 -8.06 2.02 -4.75
C ASN A 148 -8.55 0.83 -5.58
N LEU A 149 -9.20 -0.16 -4.94
CA LEU A 149 -9.84 -1.26 -5.66
C LEU A 149 -10.86 -0.75 -6.68
N LEU A 150 -11.71 0.20 -6.31
CA LEU A 150 -12.67 0.80 -7.24
C LEU A 150 -11.96 1.53 -8.40
N THR A 151 -10.94 2.32 -8.10
CA THR A 151 -10.18 3.08 -9.11
C THR A 151 -9.49 2.14 -10.10
N VAL A 152 -8.79 1.11 -9.61
CA VAL A 152 -8.06 0.15 -10.45
C VAL A 152 -9.02 -0.67 -11.31
N ASN A 153 -10.13 -1.16 -10.74
CA ASN A 153 -11.15 -1.88 -11.52
C ASN A 153 -11.78 -0.98 -12.59
N THR A 154 -12.10 0.27 -12.23
CA THR A 154 -12.65 1.24 -13.18
C THR A 154 -11.67 1.49 -14.32
N TRP A 155 -10.38 1.74 -14.00
CA TRP A 155 -9.32 1.96 -14.98
C TRP A 155 -9.17 0.79 -15.95
N ASN A 156 -9.19 -0.44 -15.44
CA ASN A 156 -9.04 -1.65 -16.24
C ASN A 156 -10.25 -1.96 -17.14
N ILE A 157 -11.44 -1.46 -16.79
CA ILE A 157 -12.68 -1.67 -17.57
C ILE A 157 -12.85 -0.61 -18.68
N ILE A 158 -12.26 0.59 -18.53
CA ILE A 158 -12.36 1.68 -19.53
C ILE A 158 -12.03 1.21 -20.96
N PRO A 159 -10.95 0.44 -21.23
CA PRO A 159 -10.65 -0.04 -22.57
C PRO A 159 -11.73 -0.94 -23.17
N ILE A 160 -12.37 -1.79 -22.35
CA ILE A 160 -13.49 -2.62 -22.80
C ILE A 160 -14.68 -1.74 -23.19
N LEU A 161 -14.96 -0.70 -22.42
CA LEU A 161 -16.03 0.25 -22.72
C LEU A 161 -15.76 1.12 -23.96
N ARG A 162 -14.49 1.24 -24.37
CA ARG A 162 -14.06 1.91 -25.61
C ARG A 162 -14.02 0.99 -26.83
N SER A 163 -14.25 -0.31 -26.64
CA SER A 163 -14.21 -1.28 -27.74
C SER A 163 -15.31 -1.03 -28.76
N GLU A 164 -15.02 -1.35 -30.03
CA GLU A 164 -15.99 -1.30 -31.13
C GLU A 164 -17.27 -2.07 -30.83
N PHE A 165 -17.16 -3.20 -30.13
CA PHE A 165 -18.31 -4.01 -29.75
C PHE A 165 -19.35 -3.25 -28.90
N PHE A 166 -18.93 -2.48 -27.90
CA PHE A 166 -19.84 -1.68 -27.06
C PHE A 166 -20.38 -0.46 -27.81
N HIS A 167 -19.57 0.11 -28.70
CA HIS A 167 -19.97 1.23 -29.54
C HIS A 167 -21.04 0.84 -30.56
N GLU A 168 -20.88 -0.30 -31.22
CA GLU A 168 -21.79 -0.82 -32.25
C GLU A 168 -22.99 -1.57 -31.67
N SER A 169 -22.82 -2.37 -30.63
CA SER A 169 -23.90 -3.20 -30.06
C SER A 169 -24.77 -2.47 -29.04
N LEU A 170 -24.21 -1.51 -28.30
CA LEU A 170 -24.92 -0.82 -27.20
C LEU A 170 -25.07 0.70 -27.44
N GLY A 171 -24.49 1.25 -28.52
CA GLY A 171 -24.66 2.65 -28.91
C GLY A 171 -24.01 3.67 -27.96
N ILE A 172 -23.13 3.23 -27.05
CA ILE A 172 -22.51 4.09 -26.04
C ILE A 172 -21.30 4.80 -26.65
N LYS A 173 -21.47 6.06 -27.07
CA LYS A 173 -20.42 6.88 -27.73
C LYS A 173 -19.61 7.76 -26.78
N PHE A 174 -19.89 7.71 -25.48
CA PHE A 174 -19.34 8.66 -24.50
C PHE A 174 -17.85 8.44 -24.20
N PHE A 175 -17.32 7.23 -24.41
CA PHE A 175 -15.99 6.86 -23.92
C PHE A 175 -14.83 7.15 -24.89
N GLY A 176 -15.08 7.68 -26.09
CA GLY A 176 -14.06 8.08 -27.06
C GLY A 176 -14.26 7.47 -28.44
N LYS A 177 -13.30 7.68 -29.35
CA LYS A 177 -13.29 6.99 -30.65
C LYS A 177 -13.04 5.49 -30.42
N PRO A 178 -13.75 4.61 -31.15
CA PRO A 178 -13.45 3.19 -31.12
C PRO A 178 -11.98 2.96 -31.47
N SER A 179 -11.31 2.12 -30.68
CA SER A 179 -9.99 1.59 -31.00
C SER A 179 -10.13 0.14 -31.43
N GLY A 180 -9.40 -0.27 -32.46
CA GLY A 180 -9.32 -1.67 -32.90
C GLY A 180 -8.70 -2.61 -31.85
N HIS A 181 -8.07 -2.06 -30.80
CA HIS A 181 -7.45 -2.82 -29.72
C HIS A 181 -7.90 -2.38 -28.32
N ASN A 182 -8.12 -3.36 -27.44
CA ASN A 182 -8.52 -3.17 -26.04
C ASN A 182 -7.27 -3.12 -25.14
N LYS A 183 -6.56 -2.00 -25.18
CA LYS A 183 -5.25 -1.81 -24.53
C LYS A 183 -5.43 -0.92 -23.29
N ILE A 184 -4.96 -1.36 -22.11
CA ILE A 184 -5.12 -0.63 -20.83
C ILE A 184 -4.03 0.43 -20.68
N LEU A 185 -2.79 0.07 -21.02
CA LEU A 185 -1.62 0.93 -20.85
C LEU A 185 -1.07 1.30 -22.22
N GLY A 186 -1.00 2.57 -22.61
CA GLY A 186 -0.68 3.03 -23.99
C GLY A 186 0.73 2.73 -24.53
N PHE A 187 1.25 1.51 -24.41
CA PHE A 187 2.69 1.29 -24.24
C PHE A 187 3.57 0.84 -25.40
N TRP A 188 3.20 0.55 -26.63
CA TRP A 188 4.04 -0.26 -27.53
C TRP A 188 4.45 -1.66 -26.98
N TRP A 189 4.10 -2.69 -27.73
CA TRP A 189 4.52 -4.07 -27.47
C TRP A 189 5.27 -4.59 -28.70
N PRO A 190 6.33 -5.41 -28.52
CA PRO A 190 6.94 -6.13 -29.62
C PRO A 190 6.00 -7.26 -30.07
N GLY A 191 5.08 -6.96 -31.00
CA GLY A 191 4.06 -7.89 -31.51
C GLY A 191 2.98 -7.15 -32.31
N ASP A 192 2.11 -7.88 -33.01
CA ASP A 192 0.99 -7.27 -33.73
C ASP A 192 -0.19 -7.13 -32.77
N ILE A 193 -0.35 -5.92 -32.23
CA ILE A 193 -1.32 -5.61 -31.16
C ILE A 193 -2.76 -5.66 -31.67
N ASP A 194 -2.95 -5.64 -33.00
CA ASP A 194 -4.26 -5.64 -33.64
C ASP A 194 -4.71 -7.06 -34.04
N GLU A 195 -3.83 -8.07 -33.98
CA GLU A 195 -4.18 -9.47 -34.26
C GLU A 195 -4.61 -10.25 -33.00
N THR A 196 -5.63 -11.10 -33.17
CA THR A 196 -6.02 -12.11 -32.17
C THR A 196 -5.15 -13.34 -32.38
N PRO A 197 -4.52 -13.94 -31.35
CA PRO A 197 -4.79 -13.82 -29.90
C PRO A 197 -3.88 -12.87 -29.11
N GLU A 198 -2.91 -12.22 -29.75
CA GLU A 198 -1.89 -11.41 -29.08
C GLU A 198 -2.50 -10.23 -28.30
N SER A 199 -3.49 -9.57 -28.88
CA SER A 199 -4.23 -8.47 -28.24
C SER A 199 -4.90 -8.84 -26.91
N GLN A 200 -5.45 -10.06 -26.81
CA GLN A 200 -6.11 -10.56 -25.59
C GLN A 200 -5.09 -10.93 -24.50
N LEU A 201 -3.96 -11.52 -24.89
CA LEU A 201 -2.87 -11.86 -23.97
C LEU A 201 -2.27 -10.59 -23.36
N ILE A 202 -2.06 -9.56 -24.18
CA ILE A 202 -1.59 -8.24 -23.73
C ILE A 202 -2.60 -7.62 -22.75
N TYR A 203 -3.90 -7.65 -23.07
CA TYR A 203 -4.92 -7.14 -22.15
C TYR A 203 -4.92 -7.85 -20.79
N ILE A 204 -4.89 -9.19 -20.77
CA ILE A 204 -4.86 -9.97 -19.52
C ILE A 204 -3.60 -9.66 -18.71
N TYR A 205 -2.47 -9.54 -19.39
CA TYR A 205 -1.20 -9.17 -18.77
C TYR A 205 -1.27 -7.77 -18.15
N GLU A 206 -1.72 -6.77 -18.90
CA GLU A 206 -1.86 -5.37 -18.45
C GLU A 206 -2.88 -5.26 -17.29
N PHE A 207 -3.96 -6.04 -17.35
CA PHE A 207 -4.94 -6.10 -16.26
C PHE A 207 -4.30 -6.64 -14.98
N GLY A 208 -3.56 -7.74 -15.10
CA GLY A 208 -2.89 -8.39 -13.98
C GLY A 208 -1.86 -7.47 -13.31
N ILE A 209 -1.02 -6.81 -14.10
CA ILE A 209 0.01 -5.90 -13.57
C ILE A 209 -0.58 -4.61 -13.00
N CYS A 210 -1.56 -3.97 -13.65
CA CYS A 210 -2.24 -2.80 -13.08
C CYS A 210 -2.90 -3.13 -11.75
N SER A 211 -3.55 -4.31 -11.67
CA SER A 211 -4.15 -4.81 -10.43
C SER A 211 -3.11 -5.07 -9.36
N TYR A 212 -2.01 -5.74 -9.71
CA TYR A 212 -0.94 -6.08 -8.78
C TYR A 212 -0.21 -4.83 -8.26
N VAL A 213 0.23 -3.94 -9.15
CA VAL A 213 0.93 -2.69 -8.83
C VAL A 213 0.05 -1.79 -7.96
N GLY A 214 -1.20 -1.58 -8.37
CA GLY A 214 -2.15 -0.74 -7.64
C GLY A 214 -2.40 -1.26 -6.23
N LEU A 215 -2.66 -2.56 -6.09
CA LEU A 215 -2.84 -3.19 -4.78
C LEU A 215 -1.58 -3.07 -3.92
N PHE A 216 -0.43 -3.43 -4.46
CA PHE A 216 0.82 -3.46 -3.70
C PHE A 216 1.20 -2.08 -3.15
N ILE A 217 1.09 -1.04 -3.97
CA ILE A 217 1.36 0.34 -3.55
C ILE A 217 0.45 0.72 -2.37
N THR A 218 -0.86 0.45 -2.47
CA THR A 218 -1.81 0.81 -1.42
C THR A 218 -1.60 0.02 -0.14
N LEU A 219 -1.18 -1.25 -0.21
CA LEU A 219 -0.87 -2.04 0.98
C LEU A 219 0.28 -1.42 1.79
N ILE A 220 1.34 -0.99 1.11
CA ILE A 220 2.50 -0.34 1.76
C ILE A 220 2.12 1.04 2.30
N GLU A 221 1.36 1.84 1.53
CA GLU A 221 0.89 3.15 2.00
C GLU A 221 -0.06 3.05 3.19
N ALA A 222 -0.99 2.09 3.17
CA ALA A 222 -1.88 1.82 4.30
C ALA A 222 -1.08 1.43 5.55
N LEU A 223 -0.06 0.57 5.41
CA LEU A 223 0.83 0.22 6.52
C LEU A 223 1.56 1.46 7.07
N ILE A 224 2.09 2.33 6.21
CA ILE A 224 2.76 3.57 6.65
C ILE A 224 1.76 4.49 7.36
N ALA A 225 0.57 4.70 6.79
CA ALA A 225 -0.47 5.53 7.38
C ALA A 225 -0.91 5.00 8.76
N GLN A 226 -1.11 3.68 8.90
CA GLN A 226 -1.42 3.06 10.18
C GLN A 226 -0.31 3.32 11.21
N ASN A 227 0.97 3.14 10.85
CA ASN A 227 2.08 3.42 11.76
C ASN A 227 2.13 4.90 12.19
N ILE A 228 1.83 5.84 11.30
CA ILE A 228 1.77 7.27 11.61
C ILE A 228 0.65 7.56 12.61
N ILE A 229 -0.56 7.03 12.38
CA ILE A 229 -1.69 7.22 13.28
C ILE A 229 -1.38 6.63 14.66
N MET A 230 -0.77 5.44 14.71
CA MET A 230 -0.34 4.82 15.98
C MET A 230 0.74 5.65 16.69
N LEU A 231 1.70 6.22 15.96
CA LEU A 231 2.68 7.14 16.55
C LEU A 231 2.00 8.37 17.15
N THR A 232 1.05 8.97 16.43
CA THR A 232 0.25 10.09 16.94
C THR A 232 -0.53 9.69 18.19
N ALA A 233 -1.08 8.48 18.25
CA ALA A 233 -1.79 7.97 19.42
C ALA A 233 -0.86 7.88 20.64
N HIS A 234 0.35 7.32 20.48
CA HIS A 234 1.35 7.27 21.55
C HIS A 234 1.79 8.67 22.01
N LEU A 235 1.91 9.63 21.09
CA LEU A 235 2.17 11.02 21.45
C LEU A 235 1.01 11.66 22.24
N LYS A 236 -0.25 11.36 21.88
CA LYS A 236 -1.44 11.82 22.65
C LYS A 236 -1.42 11.25 24.08
N VAL A 237 -1.06 9.97 24.24
CA VAL A 237 -0.91 9.35 25.56
C VAL A 237 0.20 10.04 26.37
N LEU A 238 1.35 10.33 25.77
CA LEU A 238 2.43 11.07 26.43
C LEU A 238 2.00 12.47 26.87
N ILE A 239 1.29 13.21 26.01
CA ILE A 239 0.76 14.54 26.34
C ILE A 239 -0.22 14.45 27.51
N PHE A 240 -1.08 13.44 27.53
CA PHE A 240 -2.00 13.18 28.63
C PHE A 240 -1.23 12.95 29.94
N LEU A 241 -0.20 12.10 29.94
CA LEU A 241 0.62 11.85 31.13
C LEU A 241 1.36 13.11 31.62
N ILE A 242 1.92 13.92 30.72
CA ILE A 242 2.62 15.16 31.08
C ILE A 242 1.66 16.18 31.72
N ARG A 243 0.46 16.35 31.15
CA ARG A 243 -0.55 17.28 31.69
C ARG A 243 -0.96 16.90 33.11
N GLU A 244 -1.10 15.61 33.35
CA GLU A 244 -1.46 15.05 34.64
C GLU A 244 -0.35 15.17 35.69
N ILE A 245 0.92 15.03 35.30
CA ILE A 245 2.05 15.31 36.20
C ILE A 245 2.03 16.78 36.61
N LYS A 246 1.86 17.69 35.64
CA LYS A 246 1.81 19.14 35.90
C LYS A 246 0.65 19.53 36.83
N SER A 247 -0.53 18.92 36.69
CA SER A 247 -1.66 19.19 37.58
C SER A 247 -1.44 18.68 39.01
N THR A 248 -0.68 17.60 39.16
CA THR A 248 -0.35 17.03 40.47
C THR A 248 0.65 17.92 41.22
N GLU A 249 1.70 18.40 40.54
CA GLU A 249 2.67 19.35 41.10
C GLU A 249 2.04 20.69 41.49
N SER A 250 1.11 21.22 40.69
CA SER A 250 0.39 22.45 41.07
C SER A 250 -0.50 22.26 42.30
N CYS A 251 -1.10 21.07 42.47
CA CYS A 251 -2.00 20.79 43.59
C CYS A 251 -1.21 20.59 44.90
N GLU A 252 -0.03 19.98 44.85
CA GLU A 252 0.87 19.89 46.02
C GLU A 252 1.43 21.27 46.44
N SER A 253 1.66 22.17 45.48
CA SER A 253 2.14 23.53 45.78
C SER A 253 1.10 24.41 46.49
N GLU A 254 -0.19 24.19 46.24
CA GLU A 254 -1.30 24.91 46.92
C GLU A 254 -1.59 24.35 48.32
N LEU A 255 -1.33 23.06 48.55
CA LEU A 255 -1.51 22.40 49.86
C LEU A 255 -0.38 22.73 50.88
N LEU A 256 0.73 23.30 50.41
CA LEU A 256 1.88 23.69 51.23
C LEU A 256 1.93 25.20 51.56
N THR A 257 0.91 25.96 51.15
CA THR A 257 0.68 27.39 51.49
C THR A 257 -0.54 27.58 52.35
#